data_AF-A0A933YR67-F1
#
_entry.id   AF-A0A933YR67-F1
#
_cell.length_a   1.000
_cell.length_b   1.000
_cell.length_c   1.000
_cell.angle_alpha   90.00
_cell.angle_beta   90.00
_cell.angle_gamma   90.00
#
_symmetry.space_group_name_H-M   'P 1'
#
loop_
_entity.id
_entity.type
_entity.pdbx_description
1 polymer ?
#
loop_
_entity_poly.entity_id
_entity_poly.type
_entity_poly.pdbx_seq_one_letter_code
_entity_poly.pdbx_strand_id
1 'polypeptide(L)'
;MSTLYHTYWRELANGARSGLTDRLLILLLSPFSLAYSLIQQLRAALYKTGLLKIRRLPRPVISIGNITVGGTGKTPVTSYIAGILLNQGYRVAVL
;
A
#
# COMPACT_ATOMS: atom_id res chain seq x y z
N MET A 1 4.98 17.26 23.41
CA MET A 1 4.55 17.94 22.17
C MET A 1 4.45 17.00 20.96
N SER A 2 5.42 16.11 20.71
CA SER A 2 5.43 15.20 19.54
C SER A 2 4.33 14.13 19.52
N THR A 3 3.89 13.62 20.67
CA THR A 3 2.87 12.57 20.75
C THR A 3 1.48 13.03 20.30
N LEU A 4 1.13 14.30 20.58
CA LEU A 4 -0.17 14.88 20.23
C LEU A 4 -0.39 14.97 18.71
N TYR A 5 0.64 15.33 17.94
CA TYR A 5 0.56 15.39 16.48
C TYR A 5 0.37 14.00 15.85
N HIS A 6 1.04 12.98 16.38
CA HIS A 6 0.87 11.61 15.87
C HIS A 6 -0.54 11.08 16.09
N THR A 7 -1.15 11.37 17.24
CA THR A 7 -2.54 10.97 17.51
C THR A 7 -3.51 11.77 16.65
N TYR A 8 -3.28 13.08 16.49
CA TYR A 8 -4.08 13.95 15.62
C TYR A 8 -4.19 13.41 14.19
N TRP A 9 -3.05 13.11 13.54
CA TRP A 9 -3.05 12.60 12.16
C TRP A 9 -3.70 11.22 12.03
N ARG A 10 -3.57 10.34 13.03
CA ARG A 10 -4.23 9.02 13.02
C ARG A 10 -5.75 9.14 13.15
N GLU A 11 -6.23 9.97 14.05
CA GLU A 11 -7.67 10.18 14.24
C GLU A 11 -8.32 10.83 13.01
N LEU A 12 -7.63 11.78 12.38
CA LEU A 12 -8.05 12.39 11.13
C LEU A 12 -8.09 11.37 9.99
N ALA A 13 -7.04 10.56 9.82
CA ALA A 13 -6.98 9.52 8.78
C ALA A 13 -8.03 8.41 8.96
N ASN A 14 -8.39 8.09 10.20
CA ASN A 14 -9.41 7.10 10.53
C ASN A 14 -10.84 7.66 10.46
N GLY A 15 -11.02 8.96 10.14
CA GLY A 15 -12.33 9.61 10.10
C GLY A 15 -13.02 9.77 11.46
N ALA A 16 -12.29 9.56 12.56
CA ALA A 16 -12.82 9.61 13.92
C ALA A 16 -13.09 11.06 14.40
N ARG A 17 -12.62 12.06 13.64
CA ARG A 17 -12.86 13.50 13.88
C ARG A 17 -13.18 14.22 12.57
N SER A 18 -14.11 15.17 12.63
CA SER A 18 -14.50 16.01 11.49
C SER A 18 -14.79 17.46 11.89
N GLY A 19 -13.84 18.07 12.62
CA GLY A 19 -13.91 19.50 12.96
C GLY A 19 -13.86 20.40 11.71
N LEU A 20 -14.22 21.68 11.85
CA LEU A 20 -14.24 22.63 10.73
C LEU A 20 -12.86 22.80 10.07
N THR A 21 -11.79 22.84 10.87
CA THR A 21 -10.40 22.91 10.39
C THR A 21 -9.98 21.64 9.65
N ASP A 22 -10.42 20.47 10.13
CA ASP A 22 -10.13 19.17 9.53
C ASP A 22 -10.79 19.05 8.14
N ARG A 23 -12.03 19.53 8.02
CA ARG A 23 -12.74 19.58 6.73
C ARG A 23 -12.07 20.51 5.73
N LEU A 24 -11.54 21.65 6.18
CA LEU A 24 -10.80 22.56 5.32
C LEU A 24 -9.49 21.93 4.82
N LEU A 25 -8.76 21.22 5.69
CA LEU A 25 -7.55 20.48 5.33
C LEU A 25 -7.85 19.34 4.34
N ILE A 26 -8.89 18.55 4.61
CA ILE A 26 -9.33 17.47 3.70
C ILE A 26 -9.76 18.06 2.35
N LEU A 27 -10.49 19.18 2.34
CA LEU A 27 -10.89 19.85 1.10
C LEU A 27 -9.67 20.29 0.29
N LEU A 28 -8.65 20.85 0.93
CA LEU A 28 -7.41 21.25 0.28
C LEU A 28 -6.62 20.06 -0.27
N LEU A 29 -6.62 18.91 0.42
CA LEU A 29 -5.94 17.68 0.01
C LEU A 29 -6.77 16.82 -0.97
N SER A 30 -8.08 17.02 -1.01
CA SER A 30 -9.02 16.24 -1.84
C SER A 30 -8.72 16.30 -3.35
N PRO A 31 -8.36 17.44 -3.98
CA PRO A 31 -8.01 17.45 -5.40
C PRO A 31 -6.75 16.63 -5.67
N PHE A 32 -5.76 16.65 -4.77
CA PHE A 32 -4.55 15.84 -4.89
C PHE A 32 -4.87 14.35 -4.75
N SER A 33 -5.76 13.97 -3.83
CA SER A 33 -6.21 12.59 -3.67
C SER A 33 -6.97 12.09 -4.92
N LEU A 34 -7.82 12.92 -5.52
CA LEU A 34 -8.55 12.58 -6.74
C LEU A 34 -7.59 12.41 -7.93
N ALA A 35 -6.66 13.34 -8.10
CA ALA A 35 -5.63 13.25 -9.13
C ALA A 35 -4.79 11.97 -8.98
N TYR A 36 -4.34 11.65 -7.75
CA TYR A 36 -3.62 10.43 -7.46
C TYR A 36 -4.45 9.17 -7.80
N SER A 37 -5.72 9.13 -7.38
CA SER A 37 -6.64 8.03 -7.69
C SER A 37 -6.79 7.83 -9.20
N LEU A 38 -6.98 8.91 -9.97
CA LEU A 38 -7.10 8.85 -11.42
C LEU A 38 -5.84 8.29 -12.08
N ILE A 39 -4.66 8.77 -11.66
CA ILE A 39 -3.37 8.28 -12.16
C ILE A 39 -3.21 6.78 -11.88
N GLN A 40 -3.55 6.32 -10.67
CA GLN A 40 -3.44 4.92 -10.28
C GLN A 40 -4.41 4.03 -11.07
N GLN A 41 -5.63 4.50 -11.31
CA GLN A 41 -6.61 3.80 -12.15
C GLN A 41 -6.14 3.71 -13.61
N LEU A 42 -5.64 4.82 -14.17
CA LEU A 42 -5.09 4.84 -15.52
C LEU A 42 -3.91 3.86 -15.63
N ARG A 43 -2.96 3.92 -14.70
CA ARG A 43 -1.82 2.99 -14.65
C ARG A 43 -2.30 1.53 -14.61
N ALA A 44 -3.28 1.21 -13.76
CA ALA A 44 -3.84 -0.14 -13.68
C ALA A 44 -4.51 -0.56 -15.00
N ALA A 45 -5.24 0.34 -15.65
CA ALA A 45 -5.83 0.11 -16.96
C ALA A 45 -4.76 -0.17 -18.02
N LEU A 46 -3.68 0.61 -18.07
CA LEU A 46 -2.58 0.43 -19.01
C LEU A 46 -1.84 -0.91 -18.83
N TYR A 47 -1.74 -1.44 -17.60
CA TYR A 47 -1.24 -2.80 -17.37
C TYR A 47 -2.25 -3.87 -17.81
N LYS A 48 -3.55 -3.67 -17.56
CA LYS A 48 -4.61 -4.61 -17.96
C LYS A 48 -4.74 -4.72 -19.48
N THR A 49 -4.60 -3.61 -20.20
CA THR A 49 -4.64 -3.59 -21.67
C THR A 49 -3.34 -4.08 -22.31
N GLY A 50 -2.31 -4.39 -21.52
CA GLY A 50 -1.01 -4.84 -22.01
C GLY A 50 -0.14 -3.74 -22.62
N LEU A 51 -0.57 -2.47 -22.53
CA LEU A 51 0.19 -1.34 -23.06
C LEU A 51 1.50 -1.12 -22.28
N LEU A 52 1.49 -1.40 -20.98
CA LEU A 52 2.70 -1.42 -20.15
C LEU A 52 3.33 -2.82 -20.13
N LYS A 53 4.65 -2.86 -20.32
CA LYS A 53 5.42 -4.10 -20.38
C LYS A 53 5.45 -4.82 -19.03
N ILE A 54 4.95 -6.06 -19.01
CA ILE A 54 5.03 -6.97 -17.87
C ILE A 54 6.27 -7.85 -18.03
N ARG A 55 7.18 -7.83 -17.06
CA ARG A 55 8.34 -8.73 -17.03
C ARG A 55 7.97 -10.02 -16.30
N ARG A 56 8.16 -11.17 -16.95
CA ARG A 56 7.99 -12.49 -16.33
C ARG A 56 9.37 -13.04 -15.99
N LEU A 57 9.53 -13.47 -14.75
CA LEU A 57 10.75 -14.14 -14.30
C LEU A 57 10.69 -15.63 -14.68
N PRO A 58 11.85 -16.29 -14.90
CA PRO A 58 11.90 -17.70 -15.28
C PRO A 58 11.53 -18.66 -14.14
N ARG A 59 11.28 -18.14 -12.93
CA ARG A 59 10.89 -18.91 -11.74
C ARG A 59 9.55 -18.38 -11.21
N PRO A 60 8.78 -19.20 -10.46
CA PRO A 60 7.57 -18.74 -9.78
C PRO A 60 7.85 -17.57 -8.84
N VAL A 61 6.96 -16.58 -8.82
CA VAL A 61 7.06 -15.36 -8.00
C VAL A 61 5.78 -15.18 -7.21
N ILE A 62 5.91 -14.95 -5.90
CA ILE A 62 4.81 -14.63 -5.01
C ILE A 62 4.95 -13.15 -4.61
N SER A 63 3.94 -12.33 -4.92
CA SER A 63 3.92 -10.92 -4.52
C SER A 63 3.12 -10.76 -3.23
N ILE A 64 3.74 -10.19 -2.20
CA ILE A 64 3.10 -9.91 -0.90
C ILE A 64 2.99 -8.39 -0.76
N GLY A 65 1.78 -7.87 -0.86
CA GLY A 65 1.49 -6.44 -0.83
C GLY A 65 0.36 -6.10 0.15
N ASN A 66 0.11 -4.79 0.32
CA ASN A 66 -1.05 -4.28 1.05
C ASN A 66 -1.58 -3.02 0.36
N ILE A 67 -2.87 -2.74 0.53
CA ILE A 67 -3.54 -1.56 -0.05
C ILE A 67 -3.28 -0.30 0.78
N THR A 68 -3.08 -0.45 2.09
CA THR A 68 -2.86 0.67 3.02
C THR A 68 -1.37 0.94 3.24
N VAL A 69 -1.04 2.23 3.36
CA VAL A 69 0.29 2.71 3.78
C VAL A 69 0.52 2.43 5.28
N GLY A 70 1.73 2.02 5.64
CA GLY A 70 2.12 1.72 7.03
C GLY A 70 2.61 0.28 7.28
N GLY A 71 2.88 0.00 8.55
CA GLY A 71 3.39 -1.29 9.05
C GLY A 71 2.30 -2.36 9.06
N THR A 72 1.90 -2.83 7.89
CA THR A 72 0.73 -3.71 7.70
C THR A 72 1.11 -5.19 7.70
N GLY A 73 2.10 -5.58 8.51
CA GLY A 73 2.50 -6.98 8.67
C GLY A 73 3.11 -7.66 7.43
N LYS A 74 3.38 -6.93 6.34
CA LYS A 74 3.96 -7.50 5.10
C LYS A 74 5.22 -8.30 5.38
N THR A 75 6.16 -7.73 6.16
CA THR A 75 7.43 -8.38 6.49
C THR A 75 7.25 -9.67 7.32
N PRO A 76 6.49 -9.69 8.43
CA PRO A 76 6.16 -10.93 9.14
C PRO A 76 5.51 -12.00 8.24
N VAL A 77 4.56 -11.59 7.38
CA VAL A 77 3.87 -12.51 6.46
C VAL A 77 4.83 -13.09 5.43
N THR A 78 5.73 -12.26 4.87
CA THR A 78 6.77 -12.71 3.94
C THR A 78 7.70 -13.73 4.60
N SER A 79 8.17 -13.47 5.82
CA SER A 79 9.02 -14.41 6.55
C SER A 79 8.31 -15.72 6.86
N TYR A 80 7.03 -15.66 7.23
CA TYR A 80 6.22 -16.86 7.49
C TYR A 80 6.06 -17.73 6.24
N ILE A 81 5.67 -17.14 5.11
CA ILE A 81 5.53 -17.85 3.84
C ILE A 81 6.87 -18.42 3.37
N ALA A 82 7.95 -17.64 3.49
CA ALA A 82 9.29 -18.10 3.15
C ALA A 82 9.68 -19.32 4.01
N GLY A 83 9.37 -19.32 5.31
CA GLY A 83 9.60 -20.44 6.21
C GLY A 83 8.85 -21.72 5.80
N ILE A 84 7.58 -21.60 5.42
CA ILE A 84 6.79 -22.73 4.91
C ILE A 84 7.46 -23.34 3.67
N LEU A 85 7.84 -22.51 2.70
CA LEU A 85 8.45 -22.97 1.45
C LEU A 85 9.83 -23.59 1.68
N LEU A 86 10.63 -23.03 2.58
CA LEU A 86 11.91 -23.60 2.99
C LEU A 86 11.71 -24.99 3.64
N ASN A 87 10.72 -25.15 4.52
CA ASN A 87 10.39 -26.44 5.14
C ASN A 87 9.91 -27.49 4.14
N GLN A 88 9.32 -27.07 3.01
CA GLN A 88 8.96 -27.94 1.89
C GLN A 88 10.14 -28.26 0.95
N GLY A 89 11.35 -27.77 1.26
CA GLY A 89 12.57 -28.03 0.49
C GLY A 89 12.79 -27.08 -0.70
N TYR A 90 12.00 -26.01 -0.83
CA TYR A 90 12.21 -25.02 -1.88
C TYR A 90 13.33 -24.04 -1.51
N ARG A 91 14.06 -23.57 -2.53
CA ARG A 91 15.02 -22.46 -2.40
C ARG A 91 14.29 -21.14 -2.63
N VAL A 92 14.11 -20.37 -1.57
CA VAL A 92 13.38 -19.09 -1.58
C VAL A 92 14.35 -17.91 -1.60
N ALA A 93 14.02 -16.86 -2.35
CA ALA A 93 14.68 -15.56 -2.27
C ALA A 93 13.60 -14.47 -2.06
N VAL A 94 13.83 -13.59 -1.09
CA VAL A 94 12.99 -12.41 -0.85
C VAL A 94 13.62 -11.23 -1.57
N LEU A 95 12.80 -10.50 -2.35
CA LEU A 95 13.20 -9.33 -3.13
C LEU A 95 12.82 -8.03 -2.42
#